data_AF-A0A377WE90-F1
#
_entry.id   AF-A0A377WE90-F1
#
_cell.length_a   1.000
_cell.length_b   1.000
_cell.length_c   1.000
_cell.angle_alpha   90.00
_cell.angle_beta   90.00
_cell.angle_gamma   90.00
#
_symmetry.space_group_name_H-M   'P 1'
#
loop_
_entity.id
_entity.type
_entity.pdbx_description
1 polymer ?
#
loop_
_entity_poly.entity_id
_entity_poly.type
_entity_poly.pdbx_seq_one_letter_code
_entity_poly.pdbx_strand_id
1 'polypeptide(L)'
;MALTPDDISEEYIASSRALAVTGTHLSHANTRAAVLKALEYARRHGLRTALDIDYRPVLWGLTSLGDGETRFIESGPVTSQLQEVLHLFDLVVGTEEEFHIAGGSTDTLTALKNVRNATKATLVCKRGPMGCVVLEGDIPDSWDQVPLQQGVRVEVLNVLGAGDAFMSGLLRGWLNDEGWEQACRYANACGALVVSRHGCAPAMPTKVELDDYLQRAESVPRPDVDERLNHLHRVTSRRQQWPELCIFAFDHRNSCRSGAGDRARRSLHSAAQAAVVGRGRSGGAGGRSRSAQRHSGRRHLRPACAQRHYRQGLVDRAPYRTAQLATTASGAWQHRLAADRLAAGACRQMPGLLSPGRPGGAACRAGRPAARGLAGL
;
A
#
# COMPACT_ATOMS: atom_id res chain seq x y z
N MET A 1 -1.04 -6.65 -24.53
CA MET A 1 -1.76 -7.08 -23.30
C MET A 1 -2.60 -8.30 -23.68
N ALA A 2 -2.56 -9.39 -22.90
CA ALA A 2 -2.91 -10.74 -23.41
C ALA A 2 -4.35 -11.21 -23.16
N LEU A 3 -5.13 -10.54 -22.30
CA LEU A 3 -6.49 -10.97 -21.96
C LEU A 3 -7.48 -10.63 -23.08
N THR A 4 -8.31 -11.59 -23.46
CA THR A 4 -9.36 -11.47 -24.48
C THR A 4 -10.74 -11.80 -23.90
N PRO A 5 -11.84 -11.48 -24.60
CA PRO A 5 -13.17 -11.88 -24.16
C PRO A 5 -13.34 -13.39 -23.98
N ASP A 6 -12.63 -14.22 -24.73
CA ASP A 6 -12.76 -15.69 -24.68
C ASP A 6 -12.18 -16.27 -23.38
N ASP A 7 -11.29 -15.54 -22.71
CA ASP A 7 -10.73 -15.91 -21.41
C ASP A 7 -11.71 -15.67 -20.24
N ILE A 8 -12.84 -14.98 -20.48
CA ILE A 8 -13.80 -14.60 -19.45
C ILE A 8 -14.89 -15.67 -19.30
N SER A 9 -14.81 -16.44 -18.22
CA SER A 9 -15.82 -17.42 -17.81
C SER A 9 -16.94 -16.79 -16.97
N GLU A 10 -18.19 -16.91 -17.42
CA GLU A 10 -19.37 -16.42 -16.68
C GLU A 10 -19.53 -17.09 -15.31
N GLU A 11 -19.32 -18.41 -15.24
CA GLU A 11 -19.42 -19.18 -13.98
C GLU A 11 -18.39 -18.68 -12.95
N TYR A 12 -17.17 -18.40 -13.40
CA TYR A 12 -16.12 -17.88 -12.52
C TYR A 12 -16.49 -16.49 -11.98
N ILE A 13 -16.97 -15.60 -12.83
CA ILE A 13 -17.45 -14.28 -12.40
C ILE A 13 -18.61 -14.44 -11.42
N ALA A 14 -19.61 -15.27 -11.72
CA ALA A 14 -20.77 -15.50 -10.87
C ALA A 14 -20.42 -16.07 -9.47
N SER A 15 -19.29 -16.78 -9.34
CA SER A 15 -18.81 -17.30 -8.06
C SER A 15 -18.28 -16.22 -7.09
N SER A 16 -18.11 -14.99 -7.57
CA SER A 16 -17.53 -13.88 -6.80
C SER A 16 -18.60 -13.00 -6.17
N ARG A 17 -18.21 -12.22 -5.15
CA ARG A 17 -19.09 -11.21 -4.51
C ARG A 17 -19.02 -9.85 -5.19
N ALA A 18 -17.89 -9.57 -5.83
CA ALA A 18 -17.63 -8.32 -6.53
C ALA A 18 -16.59 -8.52 -7.62
N LEU A 19 -16.61 -7.62 -8.61
CA LEU A 19 -15.63 -7.51 -9.68
C LEU A 19 -14.90 -6.17 -9.55
N ALA A 20 -13.59 -6.20 -9.27
CA ALA A 20 -12.73 -5.03 -9.27
C ALA A 20 -11.91 -4.98 -10.58
N VAL A 21 -11.95 -3.85 -11.26
CA VAL A 21 -11.29 -3.60 -12.55
C VAL A 21 -10.28 -2.47 -12.39
N THR A 22 -9.11 -2.58 -13.01
CA THR A 22 -8.18 -1.45 -13.13
C THR A 22 -8.34 -0.78 -14.49
N GLY A 23 -8.36 0.55 -14.54
CA GLY A 23 -8.63 1.31 -15.77
C GLY A 23 -7.53 1.17 -16.83
N THR A 24 -6.33 0.76 -16.44
CA THR A 24 -5.29 0.26 -17.35
C THR A 24 -5.82 -0.82 -18.31
N HIS A 25 -6.71 -1.72 -17.88
CA HIS A 25 -7.26 -2.76 -18.76
C HIS A 25 -8.23 -2.22 -19.83
N LEU A 26 -8.67 -0.96 -19.71
CA LEU A 26 -9.54 -0.30 -20.69
C LEU A 26 -8.77 0.33 -21.85
N SER A 27 -7.43 0.37 -21.80
CA SER A 27 -6.60 1.12 -22.75
C SER A 27 -6.40 0.45 -24.11
N HIS A 28 -6.66 -0.86 -24.21
CA HIS A 28 -6.50 -1.64 -25.44
C HIS A 28 -7.81 -2.34 -25.80
N ALA A 29 -8.15 -2.40 -27.09
CA ALA A 29 -9.44 -2.92 -27.57
C ALA A 29 -9.78 -4.32 -27.04
N ASN A 30 -8.84 -5.28 -27.10
CA ASN A 30 -9.08 -6.64 -26.62
C ASN A 30 -9.34 -6.72 -25.11
N THR A 31 -8.54 -6.03 -24.29
CA THR A 31 -8.71 -6.06 -22.83
C THR A 31 -9.93 -5.26 -22.41
N ARG A 32 -10.25 -4.16 -23.10
CA ARG A 32 -11.50 -3.41 -22.92
C ARG A 32 -12.71 -4.31 -23.19
N ALA A 33 -12.71 -5.04 -24.30
CA ALA A 33 -13.79 -5.99 -24.61
C ALA A 33 -13.92 -7.10 -23.55
N ALA A 34 -12.80 -7.61 -23.03
CA ALA A 34 -12.80 -8.59 -21.94
C ALA A 34 -13.41 -8.03 -20.65
N VAL A 35 -13.02 -6.80 -20.27
CA VAL A 35 -13.59 -6.09 -19.11
C VAL A 35 -15.09 -5.88 -19.28
N LEU A 36 -15.54 -5.42 -20.45
CA LEU A 36 -16.97 -5.20 -20.71
C LEU A 36 -17.79 -6.49 -20.61
N LYS A 37 -17.26 -7.61 -21.13
CA LYS A 37 -17.88 -8.94 -20.97
C LYS A 37 -17.96 -9.36 -19.50
N ALA A 38 -16.89 -9.14 -18.72
CA ALA A 38 -16.90 -9.44 -17.29
C ALA A 38 -17.90 -8.58 -16.50
N LEU A 39 -18.02 -7.29 -16.83
CA LEU A 39 -19.01 -6.38 -16.23
C LEU A 39 -20.44 -6.76 -16.59
N GLU A 40 -20.68 -7.21 -17.83
CA GLU A 40 -21.98 -7.74 -18.23
C GLU A 40 -22.38 -8.94 -17.36
N TYR A 41 -21.49 -9.91 -17.17
CA TYR A 41 -21.73 -11.06 -16.30
C TYR A 41 -21.93 -10.63 -14.84
N ALA A 42 -21.08 -9.75 -14.31
CA ALA A 42 -21.23 -9.24 -12.95
C ALA A 42 -22.63 -8.63 -12.72
N ARG A 43 -23.11 -7.81 -13.67
CA ARG A 43 -24.44 -7.20 -13.60
C ARG A 43 -25.57 -8.23 -13.66
N ARG A 44 -25.48 -9.25 -14.53
CA ARG A 44 -26.48 -10.33 -14.63
C ARG A 44 -26.64 -11.09 -13.31
N HIS A 45 -25.55 -11.26 -12.57
CA HIS A 45 -25.51 -11.99 -11.31
C HIS A 45 -25.58 -11.09 -10.07
N GLY A 46 -25.80 -9.78 -10.23
CA GLY A 46 -25.96 -8.84 -9.12
C GLY A 46 -24.70 -8.62 -8.28
N LEU A 47 -23.52 -8.82 -8.86
CA LEU A 47 -22.24 -8.54 -8.19
C LEU A 47 -22.02 -7.04 -8.05
N ARG A 48 -21.32 -6.64 -6.98
CA ARG A 48 -20.83 -5.27 -6.85
C ARG A 48 -19.67 -5.04 -7.84
N THR A 49 -19.59 -3.88 -8.46
CA THR A 49 -18.52 -3.55 -9.41
C THR A 49 -17.70 -2.35 -8.94
N ALA A 50 -16.37 -2.47 -9.02
CA ALA A 50 -15.47 -1.40 -8.63
C ALA A 50 -14.42 -1.11 -9.71
N LEU A 51 -14.11 0.17 -9.92
CA LEU A 51 -13.04 0.64 -10.80
C LEU A 51 -11.96 1.32 -9.96
N ASP A 52 -10.72 0.83 -10.04
CA ASP A 52 -9.55 1.67 -9.75
C ASP A 52 -9.11 2.30 -11.07
N ILE A 53 -9.18 3.62 -11.20
CA ILE A 53 -8.92 4.31 -12.48
C ILE A 53 -7.51 3.94 -13.01
N ASP A 54 -6.53 3.77 -12.11
CA ASP A 54 -5.19 3.25 -12.38
C ASP A 54 -4.63 3.70 -13.74
N TYR A 55 -4.54 5.02 -13.92
CA TYR A 55 -4.18 5.61 -15.20
C TYR A 55 -2.67 5.58 -15.42
N ARG A 56 -2.25 5.11 -16.60
CA ARG A 56 -0.85 5.05 -17.01
C ARG A 56 -0.72 5.52 -18.47
N PRO A 57 -0.26 6.75 -18.73
CA PRO A 57 -0.17 7.31 -20.09
C PRO A 57 0.48 6.38 -21.12
N VAL A 58 1.53 5.64 -20.72
CA VAL A 58 2.21 4.66 -21.59
C VAL A 58 1.30 3.55 -22.11
N LEU A 59 0.36 3.08 -21.29
CA LEU A 59 -0.56 2.00 -21.67
C LEU A 59 -1.70 2.51 -22.57
N TRP A 60 -1.93 3.81 -22.57
CA TRP A 60 -2.86 4.51 -23.47
C TRP A 60 -2.16 5.06 -24.73
N GLY A 61 -0.88 4.72 -24.95
CA GLY A 61 -0.13 5.12 -26.14
C GLY A 61 0.25 6.60 -26.19
N LEU A 62 0.26 7.27 -25.04
CA LEU A 62 0.57 8.71 -24.94
C LEU A 62 2.06 9.00 -24.70
N THR A 63 2.85 7.97 -24.39
CA THR A 63 4.30 8.06 -24.21
C THR A 63 5.01 6.92 -24.94
N SER A 64 6.35 6.96 -24.96
CA SER A 64 7.18 5.89 -25.52
C SER A 64 7.08 4.61 -24.69
N LEU A 65 7.22 3.46 -25.37
CA LEU A 65 7.26 2.16 -24.70
C LEU A 65 8.39 2.13 -23.66
N GLY A 66 8.04 1.74 -22.43
CA GLY A 66 8.96 1.67 -21.30
C GLY A 66 8.97 2.89 -20.38
N ASP A 67 8.29 3.99 -20.74
CA ASP A 67 8.10 5.12 -19.83
C ASP A 67 7.05 4.82 -18.76
N GLY A 68 7.49 4.25 -17.64
CA GLY A 68 6.66 3.99 -16.45
C GLY A 68 6.66 5.12 -15.42
N GLU A 69 7.47 6.17 -15.63
CA GLU A 69 7.64 7.26 -14.67
C GLU A 69 6.61 8.36 -14.87
N THR A 70 6.25 8.67 -16.13
CA THR A 70 5.21 9.65 -16.43
C THR A 70 3.84 9.16 -15.93
N ARG A 71 3.30 9.85 -14.93
CA ARG A 71 2.03 9.47 -14.29
C ARG A 71 0.80 10.19 -14.84
N PHE A 72 0.96 11.30 -15.54
CA PHE A 72 -0.16 12.08 -16.04
C PHE A 72 0.15 12.77 -17.36
N ILE A 73 -0.77 12.63 -18.31
CA ILE A 73 -0.87 13.38 -19.57
C ILE A 73 -2.36 13.57 -19.84
N GLU A 74 -2.79 14.81 -20.11
CA GLU A 74 -4.17 15.10 -20.49
C GLU A 74 -4.50 14.49 -21.85
N SER A 75 -5.69 13.89 -21.99
CA SER A 75 -6.13 13.32 -23.27
C SER A 75 -7.64 13.21 -23.35
N GLY A 76 -8.26 14.07 -24.16
CA GLY A 76 -9.71 14.05 -24.43
C GLY A 76 -10.23 12.68 -24.90
N PRO A 77 -9.56 11.97 -25.83
CA PRO A 77 -9.97 10.62 -26.23
C PRO A 77 -9.97 9.60 -25.09
N VAL A 78 -9.01 9.69 -24.15
CA VAL A 78 -8.97 8.82 -22.96
C VAL A 78 -10.10 9.18 -22.00
N THR A 79 -10.31 10.48 -21.76
CA THR A 79 -11.44 10.98 -20.95
C THR A 79 -12.77 10.44 -21.46
N SER A 80 -13.06 10.58 -22.75
CA SER A 80 -14.31 10.06 -23.34
C SER A 80 -14.46 8.55 -23.15
N GLN A 81 -13.39 7.78 -23.42
CA GLN A 81 -13.42 6.32 -23.27
C GLN A 81 -13.61 5.85 -21.83
N LEU A 82 -13.11 6.59 -20.84
CA LEU A 82 -13.36 6.32 -19.42
C LEU A 82 -14.81 6.68 -19.08
N GLN A 83 -15.29 7.86 -19.44
CA GLN A 83 -16.65 8.32 -19.16
C GLN A 83 -17.73 7.40 -19.73
N GLU A 84 -17.49 6.79 -20.90
CA GLU A 84 -18.36 5.78 -21.49
C GLU A 84 -18.65 4.59 -20.58
N VAL A 85 -17.74 4.23 -19.67
CA VAL A 85 -17.88 3.01 -18.85
C VAL A 85 -18.12 3.28 -17.36
N LEU A 86 -17.97 4.52 -16.89
CA LEU A 86 -18.11 4.87 -15.48
C LEU A 86 -19.47 4.45 -14.87
N HIS A 87 -20.53 4.47 -15.67
CA HIS A 87 -21.89 4.10 -15.24
C HIS A 87 -22.05 2.58 -14.97
N LEU A 88 -21.07 1.75 -15.32
CA LEU A 88 -21.08 0.30 -15.09
C LEU A 88 -20.53 -0.09 -13.71
N PHE A 89 -20.06 0.89 -12.92
CA PHE A 89 -19.42 0.68 -11.63
C PHE A 89 -20.27 1.21 -10.48
N ASP A 90 -20.26 0.50 -9.35
CA ASP A 90 -20.85 0.95 -8.08
C ASP A 90 -19.85 1.79 -7.25
N LEU A 91 -18.56 1.56 -7.45
CA LEU A 91 -17.46 2.21 -6.76
C LEU A 91 -16.38 2.65 -7.75
N VAL A 92 -15.95 3.91 -7.70
CA VAL A 92 -14.84 4.43 -8.52
C VAL A 92 -13.79 5.02 -7.59
N VAL A 93 -12.56 4.55 -7.72
CA VAL A 93 -11.42 4.92 -6.86
C VAL A 93 -10.31 5.49 -7.74
N GLY A 94 -9.70 6.58 -7.29
CA GLY A 94 -8.63 7.24 -8.03
C GLY A 94 -7.86 8.24 -7.18
N THR A 95 -6.63 8.57 -7.56
CA THR A 95 -5.95 9.78 -7.06
C THR A 95 -6.57 11.02 -7.67
N GLU A 96 -6.16 12.20 -7.21
CA GLU A 96 -6.59 13.47 -7.79
C GLU A 96 -6.30 13.51 -9.30
N GLU A 97 -5.10 13.12 -9.72
CA GLU A 97 -4.68 13.07 -11.12
C GLU A 97 -5.45 12.02 -11.95
N GLU A 98 -5.81 10.89 -11.33
CA GLU A 98 -6.65 9.87 -11.96
C GLU A 98 -8.08 10.37 -12.15
N PHE A 99 -8.62 11.15 -11.21
CA PHE A 99 -9.88 11.85 -11.43
C PHE A 99 -9.76 12.97 -12.46
N HIS A 100 -8.62 13.64 -12.57
CA HIS A 100 -8.40 14.67 -13.60
C HIS A 100 -8.56 14.11 -15.01
N ILE A 101 -7.96 12.96 -15.30
CA ILE A 101 -8.10 12.33 -16.62
C ILE A 101 -9.52 11.77 -16.85
N ALA A 102 -10.16 11.21 -15.83
CA ALA A 102 -11.53 10.70 -15.95
C ALA A 102 -12.57 11.83 -16.11
N GLY A 103 -12.33 12.98 -15.50
CA GLY A 103 -13.21 14.15 -15.53
C GLY A 103 -12.88 15.17 -16.62
N GLY A 104 -11.71 15.08 -17.27
CA GLY A 104 -11.28 16.03 -18.30
C GLY A 104 -10.97 17.43 -17.78
N SER A 105 -10.47 17.54 -16.54
CA SER A 105 -10.08 18.81 -15.92
C SER A 105 -8.96 18.60 -14.93
N THR A 106 -8.00 19.52 -14.85
CA THR A 106 -6.93 19.51 -13.84
C THR A 106 -7.33 20.14 -12.50
N ASP A 107 -8.55 20.69 -12.41
CA ASP A 107 -9.15 21.07 -11.13
C ASP A 107 -9.91 19.86 -10.54
N THR A 108 -9.49 19.38 -9.36
CA THR A 108 -10.01 18.13 -8.79
C THR A 108 -11.53 18.16 -8.56
N LEU A 109 -12.08 19.26 -8.06
CA LEU A 109 -13.53 19.36 -7.79
C LEU A 109 -14.34 19.41 -9.11
N THR A 110 -13.87 20.16 -10.10
CA THR A 110 -14.46 20.18 -11.45
C THR A 110 -14.41 18.81 -12.11
N ALA A 111 -13.26 18.13 -12.02
CA ALA A 111 -13.09 16.78 -12.56
C ALA A 111 -14.05 15.77 -11.90
N LEU A 112 -14.18 15.82 -10.57
CA LEU A 112 -15.13 15.01 -9.82
C LEU A 112 -16.59 15.29 -10.22
N LYS A 113 -16.96 16.57 -10.41
CA LYS A 113 -18.30 16.95 -10.91
C LYS A 113 -18.57 16.36 -12.30
N ASN A 114 -17.58 16.41 -13.20
CA ASN A 114 -17.71 15.83 -14.53
C ASN A 114 -17.86 14.30 -14.48
N VAL A 115 -17.09 13.63 -13.61
CA VAL A 115 -17.24 12.19 -13.35
C VAL A 115 -18.62 11.86 -12.80
N ARG A 116 -19.13 12.64 -11.83
CA ARG A 116 -20.48 12.47 -11.27
C ARG A 116 -21.58 12.61 -12.32
N ASN A 117 -21.41 13.42 -13.35
CA ASN A 117 -22.37 13.50 -14.47
C ASN A 117 -22.46 12.19 -15.28
N ALA A 118 -21.40 11.39 -15.28
CA ALA A 118 -21.34 10.12 -16.00
C ALA A 118 -21.71 8.90 -15.13
N THR A 119 -21.75 9.01 -13.80
CA THR A 119 -22.02 7.86 -12.91
C THR A 119 -22.65 8.21 -11.57
N LYS A 120 -23.43 7.26 -11.04
CA LYS A 120 -23.97 7.28 -9.67
C LYS A 120 -23.09 6.54 -8.65
N ALA A 121 -21.95 6.00 -9.08
CA ALA A 121 -21.01 5.30 -8.21
C ALA A 121 -20.59 6.14 -7.00
N THR A 122 -20.27 5.49 -5.89
CA THR A 122 -19.51 6.17 -4.83
C THR A 122 -18.10 6.45 -5.34
N LEU A 123 -17.65 7.71 -5.20
CA LEU A 123 -16.30 8.11 -5.60
C LEU A 123 -15.39 8.14 -4.37
N VAL A 124 -14.24 7.49 -4.44
CA VAL A 124 -13.20 7.54 -3.40
C VAL A 124 -11.95 8.18 -3.97
N CYS A 125 -11.67 9.42 -3.57
CA CYS A 125 -10.52 10.18 -4.02
C CYS A 125 -9.36 10.07 -3.02
N LYS A 126 -8.26 9.46 -3.48
CA LYS A 126 -6.99 9.31 -2.76
C LYS A 126 -6.24 10.65 -2.80
N ARG A 127 -5.98 11.25 -1.64
CA ARG A 127 -5.32 12.55 -1.47
C ARG A 127 -3.93 12.41 -0.86
N GLY A 128 -3.19 11.40 -1.33
CA GLY A 128 -1.84 11.07 -0.88
C GLY A 128 -1.72 10.98 0.66
N PRO A 129 -0.79 11.70 1.30
CA PRO A 129 -0.56 11.61 2.75
C PRO A 129 -1.69 12.20 3.60
N MET A 130 -2.61 12.97 3.00
CA MET A 130 -3.79 13.47 3.71
C MET A 130 -4.81 12.36 4.00
N GLY A 131 -4.76 11.26 3.24
CA GLY A 131 -5.71 10.16 3.31
C GLY A 131 -6.63 10.13 2.09
N CYS A 132 -7.93 10.00 2.32
CA CYS A 132 -8.91 9.95 1.24
C CYS A 132 -10.24 10.61 1.62
N VAL A 133 -11.08 10.82 0.62
CA VAL A 133 -12.44 11.33 0.78
C VAL A 133 -13.42 10.39 0.08
N VAL A 134 -14.63 10.29 0.60
CA VAL A 134 -15.72 9.49 0.04
C VAL A 134 -16.86 10.40 -0.35
N LEU A 135 -17.37 10.24 -1.58
CA LEU A 135 -18.38 11.08 -2.20
C LEU A 135 -19.48 10.19 -2.75
N GLU A 136 -20.55 10.00 -1.98
CA GLU A 136 -21.68 9.13 -2.35
C GLU A 136 -22.72 9.86 -3.23
N GLY A 137 -22.82 11.18 -3.10
CA GLY A 137 -23.79 12.00 -3.81
C GLY A 137 -23.15 13.14 -4.60
N ASP A 138 -23.81 14.29 -4.56
CA ASP A 138 -23.36 15.51 -5.23
C ASP A 138 -21.97 15.93 -4.77
N ILE A 139 -21.21 16.51 -5.69
CA ILE A 139 -19.85 16.96 -5.43
C ILE A 139 -19.92 18.42 -4.94
N PRO A 140 -19.42 18.74 -3.74
CA PRO A 140 -19.52 20.08 -3.20
C PRO A 140 -18.59 21.07 -3.91
N ASP A 141 -18.82 22.36 -3.66
CA ASP A 141 -18.00 23.45 -4.19
C ASP A 141 -16.69 23.67 -3.41
N SER A 142 -16.56 23.09 -2.22
CA SER A 142 -15.36 23.18 -1.39
C SER A 142 -15.05 21.87 -0.65
N TRP A 143 -13.76 21.61 -0.46
CA TRP A 143 -13.25 20.50 0.34
C TRP A 143 -13.63 20.56 1.81
N ASP A 144 -13.90 21.75 2.36
CA ASP A 144 -14.28 21.92 3.77
C ASP A 144 -15.60 21.21 4.12
N GLN A 145 -16.40 20.89 3.10
CA GLN A 145 -17.69 20.20 3.23
C GLN A 145 -17.55 18.68 3.14
N VAL A 146 -16.35 18.16 2.85
CA VAL A 146 -16.11 16.73 2.66
C VAL A 146 -15.28 16.20 3.84
N PRO A 147 -15.83 15.26 4.64
CA PRO A 147 -15.06 14.64 5.71
C PRO A 147 -13.81 13.94 5.16
N LEU A 148 -12.65 14.42 5.57
CA LEU A 148 -11.38 13.81 5.24
C LEU A 148 -11.18 12.56 6.13
N GLN A 149 -11.10 11.40 5.50
CA GLN A 149 -10.67 10.16 6.14
C GLN A 149 -9.15 10.21 6.26
N GLN A 150 -8.67 10.68 7.42
CA GLN A 150 -7.26 10.99 7.63
C GLN A 150 -6.35 9.78 7.37
N GLY A 151 -5.28 10.04 6.63
CA GLY A 151 -4.23 9.08 6.36
C GLY A 151 -3.38 8.78 7.59
N VAL A 152 -2.62 7.69 7.53
CA VAL A 152 -1.63 7.38 8.56
C VAL A 152 -0.26 7.92 8.15
N ARG A 153 0.38 8.67 9.04
CA ARG A 153 1.72 9.22 8.78
C ARG A 153 2.78 8.15 8.99
N VAL A 154 3.55 7.89 7.94
CA VAL A 154 4.68 6.97 7.92
C VAL A 154 5.83 7.58 7.15
N GLU A 155 7.04 7.08 7.38
CA GLU A 155 8.17 7.39 6.51
C GLU A 155 8.03 6.64 5.19
N VAL A 156 8.09 7.35 4.07
CA VAL A 156 7.92 6.79 2.73
C VAL A 156 9.27 6.29 2.22
N LEU A 157 9.38 4.99 1.97
CA LEU A 157 10.53 4.34 1.35
C LEU A 157 10.30 4.02 -0.13
N ASN A 158 9.07 3.64 -0.51
CA ASN A 158 8.68 3.36 -1.88
C ASN A 158 7.22 3.75 -2.10
N VAL A 159 6.85 4.33 -3.23
CA VAL A 159 5.45 4.70 -3.54
C VAL A 159 4.72 3.64 -4.37
N LEU A 160 5.44 2.65 -4.91
CA LEU A 160 4.88 1.61 -5.75
C LEU A 160 3.98 0.66 -4.94
N GLY A 161 2.79 0.37 -5.46
CA GLY A 161 1.82 -0.54 -4.84
C GLY A 161 0.94 0.08 -3.76
N ALA A 162 1.13 1.36 -3.42
CA ALA A 162 0.29 2.05 -2.44
C ALA A 162 -1.20 2.04 -2.84
N GLY A 163 -1.48 2.27 -4.13
CA GLY A 163 -2.84 2.24 -4.68
C GLY A 163 -3.50 0.86 -4.58
N ASP A 164 -2.78 -0.20 -4.98
CA ASP A 164 -3.28 -1.57 -4.87
C ASP A 164 -3.55 -1.97 -3.42
N ALA A 165 -2.68 -1.54 -2.50
CA ALA A 165 -2.82 -1.79 -1.07
C ALA A 165 -4.04 -1.07 -0.50
N PHE A 166 -4.20 0.20 -0.89
CA PHE A 166 -5.36 1.01 -0.55
C PHE A 166 -6.64 0.35 -1.03
N MET A 167 -6.68 -0.07 -2.30
CA MET A 167 -7.85 -0.73 -2.88
C MET A 167 -8.17 -2.04 -2.15
N SER A 168 -7.17 -2.86 -1.83
CA SER A 168 -7.35 -4.09 -1.03
C SER A 168 -7.95 -3.81 0.35
N GLY A 169 -7.43 -2.80 1.07
CA GLY A 169 -7.95 -2.38 2.36
C GLY A 169 -9.37 -1.83 2.28
N LEU A 170 -9.66 -1.02 1.26
CA LEU A 170 -11.00 -0.48 1.00
C LEU A 170 -12.00 -1.59 0.73
N LEU A 171 -11.65 -2.53 -0.16
CA LEU A 171 -12.50 -3.68 -0.51
C LEU A 171 -12.78 -4.57 0.69
N ARG A 172 -11.84 -4.73 1.64
CA ARG A 172 -12.13 -5.46 2.90
C ARG A 172 -13.34 -4.86 3.62
N GLY A 173 -13.31 -3.55 3.89
CA GLY A 173 -14.40 -2.90 4.63
C GLY A 173 -15.67 -2.79 3.80
N TRP A 174 -15.55 -2.44 2.52
CA TRP A 174 -16.68 -2.29 1.60
C TRP A 174 -17.42 -3.60 1.37
N LEU A 175 -16.70 -4.72 1.15
CA LEU A 175 -17.33 -6.03 0.96
C LEU A 175 -17.96 -6.54 2.26
N ASN A 176 -17.54 -6.11 3.43
CA ASN A 176 -18.11 -6.54 4.70
C ASN A 176 -19.16 -5.57 5.26
N ASP A 177 -19.52 -4.53 4.50
CA ASP A 177 -20.49 -3.50 4.89
C ASP A 177 -20.13 -2.83 6.24
N GLU A 178 -18.83 -2.64 6.50
CA GLU A 178 -18.30 -2.09 7.77
C GLU A 178 -18.39 -0.55 7.88
N GLY A 179 -18.96 0.11 6.86
CA GLY A 179 -19.06 1.57 6.76
C GLY A 179 -17.80 2.23 6.22
N TRP A 180 -17.96 3.46 5.69
CA TRP A 180 -16.88 4.18 4.99
C TRP A 180 -15.71 4.57 5.90
N GLU A 181 -15.98 4.97 7.13
CA GLU A 181 -14.92 5.30 8.10
C GLU A 181 -13.97 4.11 8.30
N GLN A 182 -14.53 2.92 8.54
CA GLN A 182 -13.74 1.72 8.77
C GLN A 182 -13.05 1.21 7.50
N ALA A 183 -13.74 1.26 6.35
CA ALA A 183 -13.17 0.88 5.05
C ALA A 183 -12.00 1.80 4.66
N CYS A 184 -12.15 3.11 4.81
CA CYS A 184 -11.09 4.07 4.56
C CYS A 184 -9.94 3.95 5.57
N ARG A 185 -10.23 3.65 6.84
CA ARG A 185 -9.20 3.35 7.84
C ARG A 185 -8.35 2.14 7.43
N TYR A 186 -8.96 1.08 6.90
CA TYR A 186 -8.21 -0.05 6.34
C TYR A 186 -7.40 0.35 5.11
N ALA A 187 -8.01 1.08 4.17
CA ALA A 187 -7.38 1.51 2.93
C ALA A 187 -6.13 2.38 3.20
N ASN A 188 -6.28 3.42 4.02
CA ASN A 188 -5.20 4.33 4.40
C ASN A 188 -4.06 3.59 5.10
N ALA A 189 -4.38 2.67 6.03
CA ALA A 189 -3.37 1.90 6.75
C ALA A 189 -2.63 0.91 5.83
N CYS A 190 -3.32 0.25 4.90
CA CYS A 190 -2.68 -0.65 3.94
C CYS A 190 -1.72 0.11 3.02
N GLY A 191 -2.15 1.25 2.48
CA GLY A 191 -1.32 2.13 1.68
C GLY A 191 -0.07 2.58 2.45
N ALA A 192 -0.25 3.05 3.69
CA ALA A 192 0.84 3.48 4.57
C ALA A 192 1.85 2.35 4.86
N LEU A 193 1.37 1.15 5.19
CA LEU A 193 2.25 0.01 5.46
C LEU A 193 3.08 -0.39 4.24
N VAL A 194 2.50 -0.39 3.04
CA VAL A 194 3.24 -0.70 1.81
C VAL A 194 4.30 0.35 1.52
N VAL A 195 3.96 1.64 1.61
CA VAL A 195 4.92 2.69 1.29
C VAL A 195 6.05 2.81 2.31
N SER A 196 5.85 2.29 3.51
CA SER A 196 6.90 2.20 4.53
C SER A 196 7.98 1.15 4.22
N ARG A 197 7.80 0.31 3.19
CA ARG A 197 8.72 -0.78 2.85
C ARG A 197 9.25 -0.62 1.43
N HIS A 198 10.32 -1.34 1.11
CA HIS A 198 10.95 -1.28 -0.22
C HIS A 198 10.17 -2.05 -1.30
N GLY A 199 9.36 -3.04 -0.93
CA GLY A 199 8.62 -3.87 -1.88
C GLY A 199 7.26 -3.29 -2.26
N CYS A 200 6.72 -3.73 -3.40
CA CYS A 200 5.33 -3.48 -3.83
C CYS A 200 4.42 -4.60 -3.29
N ALA A 201 4.02 -5.57 -4.12
CA ALA A 201 3.15 -6.68 -3.71
C ALA A 201 3.67 -7.49 -2.49
N PRO A 202 4.97 -7.78 -2.32
CA PRO A 202 5.46 -8.49 -1.14
C PRO A 202 5.30 -7.70 0.18
N ALA A 203 5.15 -6.37 0.11
CA ALA A 203 5.00 -5.53 1.30
C ALA A 203 3.54 -5.45 1.81
N MET A 204 2.58 -5.98 1.05
CA MET A 204 1.15 -5.98 1.39
C MET A 204 0.92 -6.64 2.76
N PRO A 205 0.20 -5.96 3.67
CA PRO A 205 -0.02 -6.51 5.00
C PRO A 205 -1.02 -7.66 4.98
N THR A 206 -0.85 -8.60 5.90
CA THR A 206 -1.92 -9.58 6.17
C THR A 206 -2.99 -9.00 7.07
N LYS A 207 -4.15 -9.66 7.17
CA LYS A 207 -5.22 -9.24 8.11
C LYS A 207 -4.70 -9.08 9.54
N VAL A 208 -3.90 -10.05 10.02
CA VAL A 208 -3.39 -10.06 11.40
C VAL A 208 -2.42 -8.89 11.62
N GLU A 209 -1.56 -8.62 10.65
CA GLU A 209 -0.62 -7.50 10.69
C GLU A 209 -1.34 -6.15 10.66
N LEU A 210 -2.30 -5.99 9.76
CA LEU A 210 -3.10 -4.77 9.63
C LEU A 210 -3.89 -4.48 10.92
N ASP A 211 -4.56 -5.49 11.48
CA ASP A 211 -5.33 -5.32 12.70
C ASP A 211 -4.43 -4.94 13.91
N ASP A 212 -3.23 -5.52 13.99
CA ASP A 212 -2.24 -5.14 15.02
C ASP A 212 -1.77 -3.69 14.86
N TYR A 213 -1.48 -3.28 13.63
CA TYR A 213 -1.07 -1.90 13.34
C TYR A 213 -2.17 -0.91 13.72
N LEU A 214 -3.41 -1.16 13.34
CA LEU A 214 -4.52 -0.26 13.60
C LEU A 214 -4.82 -0.03 15.08
N GLN A 215 -4.50 -1.00 15.94
CA GLN A 215 -4.62 -0.86 17.40
C GLN A 215 -3.53 0.02 18.01
N ARG A 216 -2.39 0.18 17.32
CA ARG A 216 -1.17 0.81 17.87
C ARG A 216 -0.62 1.92 16.97
N ALA A 217 -1.37 2.36 15.96
CA ALA A 217 -0.87 3.21 14.87
C ALA A 217 -0.17 4.48 15.38
N GLU A 218 -0.72 5.13 16.40
CA GLU A 218 -0.14 6.33 17.02
C GLU A 218 1.24 6.09 17.66
N SER A 219 1.48 4.88 18.17
CA SER A 219 2.74 4.47 18.79
C SER A 219 3.76 3.90 17.80
N VAL A 220 3.38 3.71 16.52
CA VAL A 220 4.22 3.08 15.49
C VAL A 220 4.37 4.01 14.27
N PRO A 221 5.12 5.12 14.39
CA PRO A 221 5.35 6.05 13.28
C PRO A 221 6.28 5.47 12.20
N ARG A 222 7.07 4.45 12.54
CA ARG A 222 8.01 3.75 11.65
C ARG A 222 7.69 2.25 11.59
N PRO A 223 6.67 1.84 10.82
CA PRO A 223 6.26 0.43 10.74
C PRO A 223 7.35 -0.49 10.18
N ASP A 224 8.29 0.08 9.43
CA ASP A 224 9.41 -0.62 8.78
C ASP A 224 10.47 -1.12 9.75
N VAL A 225 10.59 -0.50 10.94
CA VAL A 225 11.53 -0.93 12.00
C VAL A 225 10.82 -1.51 13.22
N ASP A 226 9.49 -1.53 13.27
CA ASP A 226 8.73 -2.15 14.38
C ASP A 226 8.94 -3.67 14.35
N GLU A 227 9.57 -4.19 15.40
CA GLU A 227 9.95 -5.60 15.48
C GLU A 227 8.74 -6.53 15.42
N ARG A 228 7.63 -6.12 16.03
CA ARG A 228 6.39 -6.91 16.10
C ARG A 228 5.70 -6.96 14.75
N LEU A 229 5.52 -5.83 14.06
CA LEU A 229 4.92 -5.79 12.73
C LEU A 229 5.79 -6.57 11.73
N ASN A 230 7.10 -6.40 11.77
CA ASN A 230 8.01 -7.16 10.90
C ASN A 230 7.99 -8.67 11.20
N HIS A 231 7.82 -9.06 12.47
CA HIS A 231 7.59 -10.45 12.83
C HIS A 231 6.26 -10.95 12.25
N LEU A 232 5.16 -10.25 12.51
CA LEU A 232 3.82 -10.60 12.02
C LEU A 232 3.80 -10.72 10.49
N HIS A 233 4.35 -9.73 9.78
CA HIS A 233 4.47 -9.75 8.33
C HIS A 233 5.14 -11.04 7.84
N ARG A 234 6.29 -11.40 8.43
CA ARG A 234 7.06 -12.58 8.05
C ARG A 234 6.33 -13.90 8.32
N VAL A 235 5.68 -14.02 9.48
CA VAL A 235 5.07 -15.30 9.89
C VAL A 235 3.68 -15.51 9.29
N THR A 236 2.98 -14.44 8.92
CA THR A 236 1.61 -14.52 8.40
C THR A 236 1.53 -14.53 6.87
N SER A 237 2.56 -14.03 6.17
CA SER A 237 2.68 -14.10 4.70
C SER A 237 3.16 -15.46 4.19
N ARG A 238 3.85 -16.25 5.03
CA ARG A 238 4.33 -17.60 4.69
C ARG A 238 3.21 -18.64 4.81
N ARG A 239 2.32 -18.69 3.83
CA ARG A 239 1.23 -19.69 3.75
C ARG A 239 1.60 -20.98 3.01
N GLN A 240 2.89 -21.26 2.82
CA GLN A 240 3.27 -22.47 2.10
C GLN A 240 3.32 -23.66 3.04
N GLN A 241 2.31 -24.54 2.92
CA GLN A 241 2.38 -25.89 3.46
C GLN A 241 3.26 -26.72 2.53
N TRP A 242 4.39 -27.19 3.06
CA TRP A 242 5.26 -28.13 2.35
C TRP A 242 4.85 -29.54 2.76
N PRO A 243 4.14 -30.31 1.91
CA PRO A 243 3.71 -31.67 2.26
C PRO A 243 4.88 -32.62 2.49
N GLU A 244 6.05 -32.30 1.93
CA GLU A 244 7.32 -32.97 2.19
C GLU A 244 8.37 -31.91 2.55
N LEU A 245 9.08 -32.10 3.66
CA LEU A 245 10.20 -31.26 4.07
C LEU A 245 11.50 -31.95 3.66
N CYS A 246 12.18 -31.45 2.62
CA CYS A 246 13.52 -31.91 2.26
C CYS A 246 14.55 -31.23 3.16
N ILE A 247 14.76 -31.78 4.36
CA ILE A 247 15.74 -31.25 5.31
C ILE A 247 17.12 -31.76 4.94
N PHE A 248 18.03 -30.85 4.63
CA PHE A 248 19.46 -31.15 4.54
C PHE A 248 20.09 -30.98 5.93
N ALA A 249 20.19 -32.08 6.68
CA ALA A 249 20.79 -32.07 8.00
C ALA A 249 22.31 -32.26 7.89
N PHE A 250 23.08 -31.26 8.31
CA PHE A 250 24.51 -31.41 8.53
C PHE A 250 24.78 -31.69 10.00
N ASP A 251 25.50 -32.77 10.27
CA ASP A 251 26.00 -33.09 11.60
C ASP A 251 27.35 -32.39 11.82
N HIS A 252 27.37 -31.35 12.66
CA HIS A 252 28.60 -30.63 13.00
C HIS A 252 29.45 -31.35 14.05
N ARG A 253 29.22 -32.64 14.33
CA ARG A 253 30.09 -33.43 15.20
C ARG A 253 31.49 -33.52 14.58
N ASN A 254 32.37 -32.60 15.01
CA ASN A 254 33.81 -32.74 14.86
C ASN A 254 34.20 -34.08 15.46
N SER A 255 34.53 -35.04 14.60
CA SER A 255 35.16 -36.29 15.01
C SER A 255 36.59 -35.98 15.45
N CYS A 256 36.75 -35.37 16.62
CA CYS A 256 38.00 -35.43 17.38
C CYS A 256 38.14 -36.87 17.91
N ARG A 257 38.60 -37.77 17.05
CA ARG A 257 39.38 -38.92 17.47
C ARG A 257 40.85 -38.57 17.26
N SER A 258 41.49 -38.27 18.37
CA SER A 258 42.92 -38.17 18.54
C SER A 258 43.64 -39.43 18.03
N GLY A 259 44.79 -39.24 17.37
CA GLY A 259 45.80 -40.28 17.23
C GLY A 259 46.48 -40.36 15.87
N ALA A 260 47.69 -39.80 15.82
CA ALA A 260 48.79 -40.12 14.90
C ALA A 260 48.79 -39.54 13.48
N GLY A 261 49.86 -38.81 13.21
CA GLY A 261 50.60 -38.99 11.96
C GLY A 261 50.49 -37.86 10.95
N ASP A 262 51.54 -37.06 10.93
CA ASP A 262 51.89 -36.08 9.91
C ASP A 262 51.84 -36.69 8.49
N ARG A 263 50.77 -36.38 7.72
CA ARG A 263 50.67 -36.33 6.24
C ARG A 263 49.21 -36.41 5.77
N ALA A 264 48.52 -35.27 5.66
CA ALA A 264 47.33 -35.14 4.79
C ALA A 264 46.92 -33.66 4.59
N ARG A 265 47.77 -32.84 3.94
CA ARG A 265 47.37 -31.53 3.39
C ARG A 265 46.89 -31.60 1.94
N ARG A 266 46.33 -32.74 1.51
CA ARG A 266 45.73 -32.92 0.18
C ARG A 266 44.52 -33.85 0.25
N SER A 267 43.36 -33.31 0.62
CA SER A 267 42.02 -33.81 0.24
C SER A 267 40.90 -33.07 0.99
N LEU A 268 40.88 -31.73 0.94
CA LEU A 268 39.68 -30.97 1.33
C LEU A 268 38.63 -30.87 0.22
N HIS A 269 38.76 -31.67 -0.85
CA HIS A 269 37.81 -31.71 -1.97
C HIS A 269 37.00 -33.02 -2.11
N SER A 270 37.16 -34.00 -1.21
CA SER A 270 36.49 -35.32 -1.37
C SER A 270 35.78 -35.86 -0.13
N ALA A 271 35.50 -35.04 0.89
CA ALA A 271 34.65 -35.44 2.02
C ALA A 271 33.25 -34.82 1.94
N ALA A 272 32.76 -34.57 0.72
CA ALA A 272 31.36 -34.28 0.48
C ALA A 272 30.59 -35.60 0.40
N GLN A 273 29.41 -35.61 1.05
CA GLN A 273 28.28 -36.52 0.81
C GLN A 273 28.28 -37.85 1.58
N ALA A 274 27.89 -37.76 2.85
CA ALA A 274 26.88 -38.68 3.37
C ALA A 274 25.59 -37.87 3.60
N ALA A 275 24.89 -37.55 2.52
CA ALA A 275 23.57 -36.93 2.59
C ALA A 275 22.54 -38.01 2.94
N VAL A 276 21.99 -37.97 4.15
CA VAL A 276 20.79 -38.75 4.47
C VAL A 276 19.59 -37.93 4.01
N VAL A 277 19.02 -38.26 2.86
CA VAL A 277 17.73 -37.71 2.43
C VAL A 277 16.63 -38.46 3.18
N GLY A 278 16.15 -37.88 4.28
CA GLY A 278 14.98 -38.38 5.00
C GLY A 278 13.70 -37.76 4.44
N ARG A 279 12.80 -38.56 3.88
CA ARG A 279 11.41 -38.13 3.62
C ARG A 279 10.58 -38.34 4.89
N GLY A 280 10.12 -37.26 5.50
CA GLY A 280 9.19 -37.30 6.64
C GLY A 280 7.84 -36.71 6.26
N ARG A 281 6.75 -37.43 6.51
CA ARG A 281 5.39 -36.89 6.48
C ARG A 281 5.09 -36.21 7.81
N SER A 282 4.49 -35.03 7.78
CA SER A 282 4.00 -34.32 8.96
C SER A 282 2.69 -34.97 9.46
N GLY A 283 2.82 -35.97 10.33
CA GLY A 283 1.71 -36.57 11.06
C GLY A 283 2.04 -36.68 12.55
N GLY A 284 1.29 -35.96 13.39
CA GLY A 284 1.38 -36.12 14.84
C GLY A 284 0.75 -37.43 15.29
N ALA A 285 1.55 -38.27 15.97
CA ALA A 285 1.13 -39.22 16.99
C ALA A 285 2.36 -40.01 17.46
N GLY A 286 2.49 -40.23 18.78
CA GLY A 286 3.55 -41.04 19.36
C GLY A 286 3.58 -42.45 18.76
N GLY A 287 4.77 -42.91 18.37
CA GLY A 287 4.95 -44.23 17.79
C GLY A 287 6.41 -44.61 17.73
N ARG A 288 6.82 -45.51 18.62
CA ARG A 288 8.15 -46.13 18.67
C ARG A 288 8.45 -46.79 17.31
N SER A 289 9.47 -46.34 16.59
CA SER A 289 9.99 -47.05 15.42
C SER A 289 10.97 -48.15 15.85
N ARG A 290 10.59 -49.39 15.56
CA ARG A 290 11.36 -50.61 15.78
C ARG A 290 12.58 -50.65 14.87
N SER A 291 13.73 -50.99 15.43
CA SER A 291 14.96 -51.31 14.71
C SER A 291 14.83 -52.66 13.99
N ALA A 292 15.12 -52.69 12.69
CA ALA A 292 15.36 -53.92 11.97
C ALA A 292 16.83 -54.33 12.16
N GLN A 293 17.02 -55.45 12.85
CA GLN A 293 18.30 -56.12 13.03
C GLN A 293 18.82 -56.66 11.70
N ARG A 294 20.10 -56.43 11.40
CA ARG A 294 20.95 -57.41 10.69
C ARG A 294 22.21 -57.65 11.52
N HIS A 295 22.45 -58.93 11.78
CA HIS A 295 23.57 -59.47 12.53
C HIS A 295 24.89 -59.35 11.76
N SER A 296 25.93 -58.83 12.41
CA SER A 296 27.24 -59.47 12.47
C SER A 296 27.96 -58.98 13.73
N GLY A 297 28.44 -59.93 14.53
CA GLY A 297 28.83 -59.70 15.91
C GLY A 297 30.21 -59.05 16.08
N ARG A 298 30.35 -58.26 17.15
CA ARG A 298 31.47 -58.32 18.10
C ARG A 298 31.11 -57.55 19.37
N ARG A 299 31.66 -58.05 20.48
CA ARG A 299 31.22 -57.90 21.88
C ARG A 299 31.43 -56.50 22.48
N HIS A 300 30.56 -56.21 23.47
CA HIS A 300 30.71 -55.37 24.67
C HIS A 300 31.39 -53.98 24.59
N LEU A 301 30.63 -52.93 24.93
CA LEU A 301 30.70 -52.18 26.20
C LEU A 301 29.69 -51.00 26.16
N ARG A 302 28.79 -50.93 27.14
CA ARG A 302 28.04 -49.69 27.48
C ARG A 302 28.94 -48.85 28.41
N PRO A 303 28.84 -47.52 28.38
CA PRO A 303 28.12 -46.89 29.49
C PRO A 303 27.20 -45.73 29.09
N ALA A 304 26.28 -45.45 30.00
CA ALA A 304 25.24 -44.43 29.98
C ALA A 304 25.79 -43.00 29.89
N CYS A 305 25.08 -42.12 29.16
CA CYS A 305 25.35 -40.69 29.14
C CYS A 305 24.30 -39.95 29.98
N ALA A 306 24.77 -39.27 31.01
CA ALA A 306 24.01 -38.39 31.88
C ALA A 306 23.66 -37.07 31.16
N GLN A 307 22.46 -36.57 31.42
CA GLN A 307 22.00 -35.24 31.05
C GLN A 307 22.86 -34.17 31.74
N ARG A 308 23.37 -33.20 30.98
CA ARG A 308 23.70 -31.87 31.51
C ARG A 308 23.24 -30.79 30.54
N HIS A 309 22.45 -29.88 31.07
CA HIS A 309 22.06 -28.61 30.47
C HIS A 309 23.29 -27.76 30.15
N TYR A 310 23.32 -27.15 28.96
CA TYR A 310 24.23 -26.06 28.65
C TYR A 310 23.43 -24.81 28.29
N ARG A 311 23.57 -23.78 29.13
CA ARG A 311 23.26 -22.37 28.84
C ARG A 311 24.37 -21.84 27.92
N GLN A 312 24.00 -21.17 26.84
CA GLN A 312 24.83 -20.19 26.10
C GLN A 312 23.91 -18.98 25.90
N GLY A 313 24.23 -17.74 26.26
CA GLY A 313 25.54 -17.08 26.27
C GLY A 313 25.53 -16.07 25.13
N LEU A 314 25.19 -14.81 25.43
CA LEU A 314 25.23 -13.67 24.50
C LEU A 314 26.62 -13.55 23.87
N VAL A 315 26.67 -13.30 22.56
CA VAL A 315 27.85 -12.74 21.89
C VAL A 315 27.40 -11.60 21.00
N ASP A 316 28.04 -10.46 21.23
CA ASP A 316 27.84 -9.16 20.58
C ASP A 316 28.22 -9.14 19.10
N ARG A 317 27.62 -8.15 18.43
CA ARG A 317 27.61 -7.87 16.98
C ARG A 317 28.97 -7.48 16.39
N ALA A 318 29.13 -7.76 15.09
CA ALA A 318 29.95 -6.97 14.18
C ALA A 318 29.10 -6.57 12.93
N PRO A 319 29.18 -5.31 12.44
CA PRO A 319 28.31 -4.81 11.38
C PRO A 319 28.81 -5.18 9.98
N TYR A 320 27.89 -5.60 9.10
CA TYR A 320 28.14 -5.76 7.67
C TYR A 320 28.33 -4.38 7.01
N ARG A 321 29.52 -4.14 6.47
CA ARG A 321 29.79 -3.04 5.51
C ARG A 321 29.39 -3.51 4.12
N THR A 322 28.39 -2.87 3.52
CA THR A 322 28.11 -2.94 2.07
C THR A 322 28.73 -1.73 1.38
N ALA A 323 29.57 -1.98 0.38
CA ALA A 323 30.19 -0.96 -0.45
C ALA A 323 29.17 -0.36 -1.42
N GLN A 324 28.96 0.95 -1.35
CA GLN A 324 28.27 1.74 -2.35
C GLN A 324 29.23 2.04 -3.51
N LEU A 325 28.88 1.61 -4.71
CA LEU A 325 29.44 2.16 -5.94
C LEU A 325 28.58 3.38 -6.33
N ALA A 326 29.19 4.54 -6.22
CA ALA A 326 28.63 5.80 -6.67
C ALA A 326 28.65 5.86 -8.20
N THR A 327 27.48 6.04 -8.82
CA THR A 327 27.36 6.58 -10.17
C THR A 327 26.69 7.94 -10.07
N THR A 328 27.47 8.97 -10.40
CA THR A 328 27.06 10.37 -10.51
C THR A 328 25.97 10.54 -11.57
N ALA A 329 24.83 11.12 -11.20
CA ALA A 329 23.93 11.79 -12.13
C ALA A 329 23.53 13.14 -11.54
N SER A 330 24.05 14.18 -12.18
CA SER A 330 23.82 15.59 -11.95
C SER A 330 22.52 16.07 -12.60
N GLY A 331 21.79 16.94 -11.89
CA GLY A 331 20.76 17.83 -12.43
C GLY A 331 19.34 17.28 -12.36
N ALA A 332 18.30 18.02 -11.97
CA ALA A 332 18.17 19.37 -11.46
C ALA A 332 16.74 19.51 -10.92
N TRP A 333 16.54 19.78 -9.63
CA TRP A 333 15.31 20.37 -9.07
C TRP A 333 15.68 21.10 -7.77
N GLN A 334 16.22 22.31 -7.92
CA GLN A 334 16.29 23.32 -6.85
C GLN A 334 15.46 24.54 -7.32
N HIS A 335 14.77 25.14 -6.34
CA HIS A 335 13.92 26.35 -6.38
C HIS A 335 12.41 26.18 -6.56
N ARG A 336 11.69 26.21 -5.42
CA ARG A 336 10.79 27.33 -5.04
C ARG A 336 10.26 27.16 -3.61
N LEU A 337 11.01 27.66 -2.63
CA LEU A 337 10.51 28.05 -1.31
C LEU A 337 11.41 29.18 -0.78
N ALA A 338 11.11 30.42 -1.17
CA ALA A 338 11.57 31.65 -0.49
C ALA A 338 10.99 32.89 -1.18
N ALA A 339 9.85 33.38 -0.68
CA ALA A 339 9.48 34.80 -0.74
C ALA A 339 8.33 35.01 0.25
N ASP A 340 8.69 35.31 1.50
CA ASP A 340 7.91 36.18 2.41
C ASP A 340 8.66 36.31 3.75
N ARG A 341 9.72 37.14 3.74
CA ARG A 341 10.37 37.71 4.93
C ARG A 341 11.07 39.02 4.59
N LEU A 342 10.32 40.11 4.49
CA LEU A 342 10.70 41.50 4.77
C LEU A 342 9.38 42.18 5.18
N ALA A 343 9.20 42.86 6.30
CA ALA A 343 10.14 43.70 7.04
C ALA A 343 9.74 43.79 8.53
N ALA A 344 10.74 43.71 9.40
CA ALA A 344 10.70 44.25 10.75
C ALA A 344 11.85 45.25 10.85
N GLY A 345 11.53 46.51 11.11
CA GLY A 345 12.50 47.61 11.20
C GLY A 345 11.82 48.84 11.78
N ALA A 346 11.40 48.74 13.04
CA ALA A 346 10.87 49.85 13.81
C ALA A 346 12.02 50.81 14.18
N CYS A 347 11.90 52.08 13.79
CA CYS A 347 12.77 53.16 14.23
C CYS A 347 11.93 54.19 15.01
N ARG A 348 12.40 54.56 16.21
CA ARG A 348 11.78 55.54 17.12
C ARG A 348 12.25 56.97 16.79
N GLN A 349 11.41 57.94 17.23
CA GLN A 349 11.66 59.34 17.62
C GLN A 349 11.14 60.47 16.70
N MET A 350 10.19 61.23 17.28
CA MET A 350 9.68 62.59 16.97
C MET A 350 10.77 63.68 17.26
N PRO A 351 10.67 65.00 16.88
CA PRO A 351 9.43 65.83 16.87
C PRO A 351 9.31 67.00 15.85
N GLY A 352 8.09 67.56 15.75
CA GLY A 352 7.87 69.02 15.82
C GLY A 352 7.37 69.81 14.57
N LEU A 353 6.25 70.55 14.77
CA LEU A 353 5.88 71.88 14.20
C LEU A 353 5.51 71.91 12.68
N LEU A 354 4.37 72.42 12.18
CA LEU A 354 3.48 73.54 12.53
C LEU A 354 2.06 73.35 11.93
N SER A 355 1.04 73.87 12.62
CA SER A 355 -0.28 74.31 12.09
C SER A 355 -0.21 75.84 11.81
N PRO A 356 -1.18 76.54 11.16
CA PRO A 356 -2.62 76.25 11.08
C PRO A 356 -3.37 76.61 9.76
N GLY A 357 -4.64 76.20 9.66
CA GLY A 357 -5.59 76.69 8.66
C GLY A 357 -6.96 76.00 8.75
N ARG A 358 -7.88 76.58 9.52
CA ARG A 358 -9.35 76.36 9.52
C ARG A 358 -10.03 77.55 8.81
N PRO A 359 -11.36 77.60 8.51
CA PRO A 359 -12.47 76.75 8.99
C PRO A 359 -13.54 76.35 7.94
N GLY A 360 -14.51 75.52 8.34
CA GLY A 360 -15.89 75.63 7.84
C GLY A 360 -16.67 74.31 7.71
N GLY A 361 -17.68 74.10 8.57
CA GLY A 361 -18.77 73.12 8.34
C GLY A 361 -19.12 72.17 9.49
N ALA A 362 -19.91 72.66 10.43
CA ALA A 362 -20.75 71.90 11.39
C ALA A 362 -21.84 71.07 10.66
N ALA A 363 -22.66 70.17 11.21
CA ALA A 363 -22.69 69.28 12.38
C ALA A 363 -24.02 68.46 12.31
N CYS A 364 -23.98 67.18 12.67
CA CYS A 364 -24.96 66.36 13.43
C CYS A 364 -26.50 66.52 13.26
N ARG A 365 -27.19 65.37 13.07
CA ARG A 365 -28.27 64.78 13.95
C ARG A 365 -28.79 63.48 13.29
N ALA A 366 -28.69 62.29 13.91
CA ALA A 366 -29.50 61.68 14.98
C ALA A 366 -30.82 61.01 14.48
N GLY A 367 -30.99 59.70 14.76
CA GLY A 367 -32.30 59.01 14.68
C GLY A 367 -32.25 57.49 14.44
N ARG A 368 -32.45 56.69 15.50
CA ARG A 368 -32.89 55.27 15.55
C ARG A 368 -34.24 55.26 16.33
N PRO A 369 -34.97 54.14 16.54
CA PRO A 369 -35.57 53.16 15.60
C PRO A 369 -37.05 52.80 16.02
N ALA A 370 -37.77 51.97 15.25
CA ALA A 370 -38.93 51.15 15.67
C ALA A 370 -39.39 50.25 14.50
N ALA A 371 -40.14 49.14 14.58
CA ALA A 371 -40.34 48.00 15.49
C ALA A 371 -41.70 47.35 15.09
N ARG A 372 -41.76 46.00 15.08
CA ARG A 372 -42.97 45.11 15.12
C ARG A 372 -43.84 45.00 13.84
N GLY A 373 -44.50 43.88 13.51
CA GLY A 373 -44.73 42.56 14.15
C GLY A 373 -45.36 41.59 13.10
N LEU A 374 -45.18 40.25 13.22
CA LEU A 374 -46.17 39.22 13.67
C LEU A 374 -47.43 39.08 12.77
N ALA A 375 -48.08 37.94 12.50
CA ALA A 375 -47.92 36.48 12.59
C ALA A 375 -49.28 35.85 12.16
N GLY A 376 -49.32 34.55 11.81
CA GLY A 376 -50.53 33.69 11.77
C GLY A 376 -51.10 33.44 10.37
N LEU A 377 -51.45 32.21 9.94
CA LEU A 377 -51.82 30.97 10.63
C LEU A 377 -51.19 29.74 9.97
#